data_AF-A0A143QCW9-F1
#
_entry.id   AF-A0A143QCW9-F1
#
_cell.length_a   1.000
_cell.length_b   1.000
_cell.length_c   1.000
_cell.angle_alpha   90.00
_cell.angle_beta   90.00
_cell.angle_gamma   90.00
#
_symmetry.space_group_name_H-M   'P 1'
#
loop_
_entity.id
_entity.type
_entity.pdbx_description
1 polymer ?
#
loop_
_entity_poly.entity_id
_entity_poly.type
_entity_poly.pdbx_seq_one_letter_code
_entity_poly.pdbx_strand_id
1 'polypeptide(L)'
;MAKDSPEFAAALDPYLTDRGRAIVADTRQHCLAQNVLSNIWFDYRAYLNAPLEAVLAQPDIARAISDRGISGRASSVPTYVYNGVTEEVAPVSGTDKLVRSYCEAGSSVTYRREELPPALPTQIYSTHGTVAVSGAPGAFDWLKSRLDGAPASPGCDIQTVPSTLIEQRSLARLGPMVSAALTTLLGLPPQ
;
A
#
# COMPACT_ATOMS: atom_id res chain seq x y z
N MET A 1 -2.11 -2.65 14.74
CA MET A 1 -2.78 -1.78 15.72
C MET A 1 -3.06 -2.52 17.02
N ALA A 2 -3.98 -3.49 17.09
CA ALA A 2 -4.24 -4.20 18.35
C ALA A 2 -3.06 -5.04 18.88
N LYS A 3 -2.10 -5.41 18.02
CA LYS A 3 -0.88 -6.14 18.41
C LYS A 3 0.13 -5.26 19.16
N ASP A 4 0.17 -3.97 18.81
CA ASP A 4 1.21 -3.01 19.22
C ASP A 4 0.65 -1.83 20.05
N SER A 5 -0.67 -1.80 20.32
CA SER A 5 -1.31 -0.84 21.22
C SER A 5 -2.41 -1.55 22.03
N PRO A 6 -2.15 -1.84 23.32
CA PRO A 6 -3.17 -2.38 24.22
C PRO A 6 -4.36 -1.42 24.39
N GLU A 7 -4.12 -0.11 24.33
CA GLU A 7 -5.18 0.92 24.43
C GLU A 7 -6.13 0.83 23.24
N PHE A 8 -5.61 0.70 22.02
CA PHE A 8 -6.42 0.46 20.83
C PHE A 8 -7.23 -0.84 20.95
N ALA A 9 -6.59 -1.92 21.43
CA ALA A 9 -7.27 -3.20 21.61
C ALA A 9 -8.42 -3.10 22.63
N ALA A 10 -8.18 -2.45 23.77
CA ALA A 10 -9.19 -2.23 24.80
C ALA A 10 -10.32 -1.30 24.31
N ALA A 11 -10.01 -0.29 23.51
CA ALA A 11 -10.99 0.62 22.93
C ALA A 11 -11.86 -0.04 21.85
N LEU A 12 -11.31 -0.97 21.08
CA LEU A 12 -12.02 -1.68 20.03
C LEU A 12 -12.91 -2.81 20.58
N ASP A 13 -12.50 -3.50 21.64
CA ASP A 13 -13.17 -4.71 22.15
C ASP A 13 -14.68 -4.54 22.43
N PRO A 14 -15.16 -3.42 23.03
CA PRO A 14 -16.57 -3.17 23.24
C PRO A 14 -17.39 -3.08 21.94
N TYR A 15 -16.74 -2.74 20.83
CA TYR A 15 -17.38 -2.63 19.52
C TYR A 15 -17.42 -3.95 18.76
N LEU A 16 -16.70 -4.98 19.19
CA LEU A 16 -16.67 -6.28 18.52
C LEU A 16 -17.88 -7.14 18.91
N THR A 17 -18.50 -7.76 17.91
CA THR A 17 -19.41 -8.89 18.14
C THR A 17 -18.61 -10.13 18.54
N ASP A 18 -19.27 -11.20 18.99
CA ASP A 18 -18.58 -12.48 19.22
C ASP A 18 -17.87 -13.00 17.97
N ARG A 19 -18.51 -12.81 16.80
CA ARG A 19 -17.90 -13.10 15.49
C ARG A 19 -16.71 -12.19 15.21
N GLY A 20 -16.76 -10.92 15.61
CA GLY A 20 -15.66 -9.96 15.51
C GLY A 20 -14.45 -10.37 16.35
N ARG A 21 -14.66 -10.77 17.62
CA ARG A 21 -13.60 -11.31 18.46
C ARG A 21 -12.99 -12.58 17.86
N ALA A 22 -13.83 -13.48 17.35
CA ALA A 22 -13.37 -14.72 16.72
C ALA A 22 -12.49 -14.46 15.49
N ILE A 23 -12.92 -13.59 14.57
CA ILE A 23 -12.14 -13.33 13.35
C ILE A 23 -10.82 -12.60 13.64
N VAL A 24 -10.79 -11.71 14.65
CA VAL A 24 -9.56 -11.06 15.10
C VAL A 24 -8.58 -12.10 15.70
N ALA A 25 -9.09 -13.05 16.48
CA ALA A 25 -8.26 -14.11 17.05
C ALA A 25 -7.71 -15.06 15.97
N ASP A 26 -8.54 -15.43 14.99
CA ASP A 26 -8.19 -16.29 13.86
C ASP A 26 -7.14 -15.64 12.94
N THR A 27 -7.34 -14.37 12.58
CA THR A 27 -6.42 -13.59 11.72
C THR A 27 -5.00 -13.54 12.28
N ARG A 28 -4.84 -13.60 13.61
CA ARG A 28 -3.52 -13.59 14.27
C ARG A 28 -2.72 -14.88 14.08
N GLN A 29 -3.38 -15.97 13.68
CA GLN A 29 -2.75 -17.28 13.44
C GLN A 29 -2.37 -17.48 11.97
N HIS A 30 -2.74 -16.54 11.09
CA HIS A 30 -2.57 -16.65 9.65
C HIS A 30 -1.46 -15.72 9.14
N CYS A 31 -0.68 -16.23 8.17
CA CYS A 31 0.18 -15.43 7.31
C CYS A 31 -0.65 -14.62 6.30
N LEU A 32 -0.01 -13.69 5.58
CA LEU A 32 -0.68 -12.79 4.62
C LEU A 32 -1.59 -13.54 3.64
N ALA A 33 -1.06 -14.54 2.91
CA ALA A 33 -1.84 -15.27 1.90
C ALA A 33 -3.05 -15.99 2.50
N GLN A 34 -2.89 -16.58 3.69
CA GLN A 34 -3.99 -17.22 4.40
C GLN A 34 -5.05 -16.20 4.82
N ASN A 35 -4.64 -15.05 5.33
CA ASN A 35 -5.57 -13.98 5.70
C ASN A 35 -6.34 -13.44 4.48
N VAL A 36 -5.69 -13.27 3.34
CA VAL A 36 -6.40 -12.86 2.11
C VAL A 36 -7.44 -13.91 1.72
N LEU A 37 -7.06 -15.18 1.65
CA LEU A 37 -7.95 -16.26 1.21
C LEU A 37 -9.11 -16.52 2.20
N SER A 38 -8.85 -16.48 3.50
CA SER A 38 -9.86 -16.70 4.54
C SER A 38 -10.82 -15.53 4.72
N ASN A 39 -10.48 -14.34 4.21
CA ASN A 39 -11.24 -13.11 4.40
C ASN A 39 -11.62 -12.43 3.07
N ILE A 40 -11.68 -13.18 1.96
CA ILE A 40 -12.25 -12.64 0.71
C ILE A 40 -13.71 -12.23 1.00
N TRP A 41 -14.13 -11.08 0.48
CA TRP A 41 -15.47 -10.51 0.70
C TRP A 41 -15.73 -10.10 2.16
N PHE A 42 -14.69 -9.75 2.90
CA PHE A 42 -14.80 -9.23 4.25
C PHE A 42 -15.80 -8.07 4.35
N ASP A 43 -16.80 -8.22 5.21
CA ASP A 43 -17.79 -7.19 5.52
C ASP A 43 -17.76 -6.86 7.01
N TYR A 44 -17.11 -5.73 7.36
CA TYR A 44 -16.93 -5.30 8.75
C TYR A 44 -18.24 -5.18 9.53
N ARG A 45 -19.39 -4.97 8.85
CA ARG A 45 -20.70 -4.79 9.49
C ARG A 45 -21.18 -6.03 10.22
N ALA A 46 -20.68 -7.22 9.86
CA ALA A 46 -20.98 -8.46 10.56
C ALA A 46 -20.16 -8.63 11.86
N TYR A 47 -19.11 -7.82 12.05
CA TYR A 47 -18.10 -7.98 13.10
C TYR A 47 -18.12 -6.85 14.12
N LEU A 48 -18.77 -5.73 13.80
CA LEU A 48 -18.96 -4.58 14.68
C LEU A 48 -20.41 -4.50 15.15
N ASN A 49 -20.62 -4.09 16.40
CA ASN A 49 -21.95 -3.84 16.98
C ASN A 49 -22.37 -2.35 16.91
N ALA A 50 -21.57 -1.51 16.25
CA ALA A 50 -21.81 -0.10 16.04
C ALA A 50 -21.40 0.31 14.61
N PRO A 51 -21.93 1.43 14.09
CA PRO A 51 -21.47 2.00 12.82
C PRO A 51 -19.96 2.30 12.84
N LEU A 52 -19.29 2.09 11.72
CA LEU A 52 -17.84 2.26 11.61
C LEU A 52 -17.39 3.67 12.01
N GLU A 53 -18.18 4.69 11.68
CA GLU A 53 -17.92 6.08 12.01
C GLU A 53 -17.86 6.30 13.53
N ALA A 54 -18.72 5.62 14.30
CA ALA A 54 -18.70 5.70 15.75
C ALA A 54 -17.46 5.02 16.35
N VAL A 55 -17.05 3.88 15.77
CA VAL A 55 -15.83 3.17 16.18
C VAL A 55 -14.59 4.02 15.88
N LEU A 56 -14.52 4.61 14.68
CA LEU A 56 -13.40 5.47 14.26
C LEU A 56 -13.34 6.80 15.03
N ALA A 57 -14.47 7.28 15.55
CA ALA A 57 -14.54 8.48 16.37
C ALA A 57 -14.15 8.24 17.84
N GLN A 58 -13.98 6.98 18.28
CA GLN A 58 -13.53 6.70 19.64
C GLN A 58 -12.12 7.30 19.84
N PRO A 59 -11.85 8.05 20.93
CA PRO A 59 -10.64 8.85 21.07
C PRO A 59 -9.30 8.09 20.97
N ASP A 60 -9.20 6.90 21.55
CA ASP A 60 -7.98 6.08 21.50
C ASP A 60 -7.78 5.45 20.11
N ILE A 61 -8.86 5.05 19.45
CA ILE A 61 -8.83 4.57 18.07
C ILE A 61 -8.40 5.69 17.12
N ALA A 62 -9.05 6.86 17.20
CA ALA A 62 -8.74 8.02 16.39
C ALA A 62 -7.28 8.48 16.60
N ARG A 63 -6.83 8.54 17.85
CA ARG A 63 -5.44 8.88 18.20
C ARG A 63 -4.46 7.86 17.63
N ALA A 64 -4.70 6.56 17.83
CA ALA A 64 -3.82 5.52 17.34
C ALA A 64 -3.69 5.51 15.80
N ILE A 65 -4.77 5.85 15.07
CA ILE A 65 -4.74 6.05 13.62
C ILE A 65 -3.93 7.30 13.27
N SER A 66 -4.21 8.42 13.94
CA SER A 66 -3.52 9.70 13.72
C SER A 66 -2.02 9.62 13.95
N ASP A 67 -1.58 8.96 15.02
CA ASP A 67 -0.16 8.83 15.39
C ASP A 67 0.66 8.10 14.33
N ARG A 68 0.01 7.17 13.60
CA ARG A 68 0.60 6.39 12.51
C ARG A 68 0.50 7.10 11.15
N GLY A 69 -0.29 8.17 11.05
CA GLY A 69 -0.39 8.99 9.86
C GLY A 69 0.91 9.73 9.57
N ILE A 70 1.33 9.69 8.30
CA ILE A 70 2.56 10.35 7.82
C ILE A 70 2.31 11.56 6.91
N SER A 71 1.06 11.79 6.50
CA SER A 71 0.69 13.00 5.74
C SER A 71 0.95 14.26 6.56
N GLY A 72 1.42 15.31 5.90
CA GLY A 72 1.76 16.60 6.53
C GLY A 72 3.16 16.65 7.15
N ARG A 73 3.93 15.57 7.06
CA ARG A 73 5.36 15.54 7.43
C ARG A 73 6.21 15.80 6.20
N ALA A 74 7.33 16.52 6.35
CA ALA A 74 8.35 16.59 5.31
C ALA A 74 9.22 15.32 5.34
N SER A 75 9.58 14.80 4.17
CA SER A 75 10.66 13.81 4.08
C SER A 75 11.99 14.53 4.02
N SER A 76 12.91 14.19 4.94
CA SER A 76 14.28 14.71 4.94
C SER A 76 15.16 14.13 3.84
N VAL A 77 14.66 13.11 3.13
CA VAL A 77 15.35 12.44 2.02
C VAL A 77 14.45 12.40 0.78
N PRO A 78 15.03 12.37 -0.43
CA PRO A 78 14.25 12.13 -1.65
C PRO A 78 13.46 10.83 -1.56
N THR A 79 12.25 10.81 -2.10
CA THR A 79 11.36 9.63 -2.04
C THR A 79 10.89 9.24 -3.44
N TYR A 80 10.85 7.93 -3.73
CA TYR A 80 10.19 7.38 -4.89
C TYR A 80 8.91 6.67 -4.47
N VAL A 81 7.80 7.00 -5.10
CA VAL A 81 6.48 6.42 -4.84
C VAL A 81 5.92 5.90 -6.15
N TYR A 82 5.22 4.77 -6.11
CA TYR A 82 4.43 4.28 -7.23
C TYR A 82 3.09 3.72 -6.73
N ASN A 83 2.02 3.91 -7.51
CA ASN A 83 0.68 3.43 -7.18
C ASN A 83 -0.16 3.23 -8.45
N GLY A 84 -1.07 2.27 -8.46
CA GLY A 84 -2.06 2.15 -9.53
C GLY A 84 -3.11 3.25 -9.43
N VAL A 85 -3.63 3.72 -10.56
CA VAL A 85 -4.74 4.70 -10.59
C VAL A 85 -6.06 4.04 -10.19
N THR A 86 -6.30 2.79 -10.60
CA THR A 86 -7.50 2.00 -10.31
C THR A 86 -7.26 1.00 -9.17
N GLU A 87 -6.56 1.43 -8.13
CA GLU A 87 -6.18 0.59 -7.00
C GLU A 87 -7.41 0.36 -6.10
N GLU A 88 -7.65 -0.91 -5.74
CA GLU A 88 -8.85 -1.36 -5.02
C GLU A 88 -8.66 -1.69 -3.53
N VAL A 89 -7.43 -1.82 -3.02
CA VAL A 89 -7.12 -2.20 -1.62
C VAL A 89 -6.66 -1.00 -0.78
N ALA A 90 -5.70 -0.24 -1.30
CA ALA A 90 -5.14 1.01 -0.79
C ALA A 90 -5.32 2.16 -1.83
N PRO A 91 -6.53 2.76 -1.90
CA PRO A 91 -6.91 3.62 -3.02
C PRO A 91 -5.93 4.76 -3.28
N VAL A 92 -5.71 5.06 -4.57
CA VAL A 92 -4.73 6.07 -5.02
C VAL A 92 -4.91 7.44 -4.37
N SER A 93 -6.13 7.81 -4.00
CA SER A 93 -6.44 9.07 -3.34
C SER A 93 -5.69 9.26 -2.01
N GLY A 94 -5.43 8.18 -1.27
CA GLY A 94 -4.62 8.21 -0.06
C GLY A 94 -3.15 8.55 -0.37
N THR A 95 -2.58 7.89 -1.38
CA THR A 95 -1.21 8.14 -1.84
C THR A 95 -1.08 9.53 -2.46
N ASP A 96 -2.05 9.98 -3.26
CA ASP A 96 -2.11 11.33 -3.83
C ASP A 96 -2.11 12.40 -2.72
N LYS A 97 -2.85 12.17 -1.62
CA LYS A 97 -2.86 13.06 -0.44
C LYS A 97 -1.49 13.08 0.25
N LEU A 98 -0.87 11.92 0.44
CA LEU A 98 0.47 11.82 1.03
C LEU A 98 1.51 12.59 0.20
N VAL A 99 1.60 12.28 -1.10
CA VAL A 99 2.57 12.93 -2.00
C VAL A 99 2.36 14.43 -2.04
N ARG A 100 1.10 14.89 -2.17
CA ARG A 100 0.79 16.33 -2.12
C ARG A 100 1.32 16.98 -0.84
N SER A 101 1.09 16.35 0.31
CA SER A 101 1.56 16.88 1.59
C SER A 101 3.09 16.95 1.69
N TYR A 102 3.81 16.00 1.06
CA TYR A 102 5.27 16.03 1.00
C TYR A 102 5.77 17.15 0.09
N CYS A 103 5.10 17.37 -1.04
CA CYS A 103 5.41 18.47 -1.97
C CYS A 103 5.18 19.84 -1.34
N GLU A 104 4.05 20.03 -0.66
CA GLU A 104 3.73 21.26 0.07
C GLU A 104 4.74 21.56 1.18
N ALA A 105 5.29 20.50 1.80
CA ALA A 105 6.34 20.60 2.80
C ALA A 105 7.77 20.76 2.22
N GLY A 106 7.92 20.88 0.90
CA GLY A 106 9.21 21.11 0.22
C GLY A 106 10.08 19.86 0.02
N SER A 107 9.51 18.66 0.17
CA SER A 107 10.24 17.40 -0.04
C SER A 107 10.47 17.13 -1.53
N SER A 108 11.55 16.41 -1.86
CA SER A 108 11.75 15.90 -3.23
C SER A 108 11.06 14.56 -3.40
N VAL A 109 10.11 14.47 -4.34
CA VAL A 109 9.32 13.25 -4.57
C VAL A 109 9.26 12.93 -6.06
N THR A 110 9.63 11.70 -6.42
CA THR A 110 9.31 11.12 -7.73
C THR A 110 8.09 10.22 -7.54
N TYR A 111 6.97 10.55 -8.18
CA TYR A 111 5.74 9.76 -8.08
C TYR A 111 5.29 9.28 -9.47
N ARG A 112 5.07 7.96 -9.58
CA ARG A 112 4.55 7.33 -10.80
C ARG A 112 3.19 6.68 -10.52
N ARG A 113 2.17 7.17 -11.22
CA ARG A 113 0.80 6.67 -11.18
C ARG A 113 0.61 5.77 -12.39
N GLU A 114 0.48 4.46 -12.19
CA GLU A 114 0.29 3.52 -13.30
C GLU A 114 -1.18 3.42 -13.66
N GLU A 115 -1.52 3.77 -14.90
CA GLU A 115 -2.85 3.63 -15.48
C GLU A 115 -2.78 2.60 -16.62
N LEU A 116 -2.99 1.33 -16.26
CA LEU A 116 -2.89 0.24 -17.21
C LEU A 116 -4.00 0.35 -18.29
N PRO A 117 -3.74 -0.02 -19.55
CA PRO A 117 -4.73 0.05 -20.62
C PRO A 117 -6.01 -0.74 -20.32
N PRO A 118 -7.21 -0.25 -20.65
CA PRO A 118 -8.47 -0.94 -20.39
C PRO A 118 -8.57 -2.22 -21.24
N ALA A 119 -8.11 -3.36 -20.71
CA ALA A 119 -7.97 -4.59 -21.50
C ALA A 119 -8.46 -5.88 -20.82
N LEU A 120 -8.89 -5.83 -19.55
CA LEU A 120 -9.40 -7.00 -18.81
C LEU A 120 -10.68 -6.61 -18.04
N PRO A 121 -11.56 -7.56 -17.72
CA PRO A 121 -12.76 -7.27 -16.94
C PRO A 121 -12.39 -6.60 -15.61
N THR A 122 -13.10 -5.51 -15.29
CA THR A 122 -12.94 -4.68 -14.07
C THR A 122 -12.89 -5.48 -12.77
N GLN A 123 -13.47 -6.69 -12.74
CA GLN A 123 -13.51 -7.58 -11.60
C GLN A 123 -12.20 -8.37 -11.36
N ILE A 124 -11.30 -8.44 -12.36
CA ILE A 124 -9.95 -9.03 -12.28
C ILE A 124 -8.88 -7.91 -12.35
N TYR A 125 -9.32 -6.67 -12.60
CA TYR A 125 -8.50 -5.49 -12.75
C TYR A 125 -8.10 -4.91 -11.38
N SER A 126 -7.31 -5.68 -10.64
CA SER A 126 -6.59 -5.18 -9.47
C SER A 126 -5.30 -4.52 -9.94
N THR A 127 -5.19 -3.20 -9.76
CA THR A 127 -3.87 -2.59 -9.88
C THR A 127 -3.01 -2.87 -8.65
N HIS A 128 -3.58 -3.29 -7.51
CA HIS A 128 -2.79 -3.62 -6.33
C HIS A 128 -1.70 -4.67 -6.64
N GLY A 129 -2.10 -5.83 -7.15
CA GLY A 129 -1.16 -6.92 -7.44
C GLY A 129 -0.27 -6.63 -8.66
N THR A 130 -0.84 -6.07 -9.72
CA THR A 130 -0.10 -5.82 -10.96
C THR A 130 0.92 -4.69 -10.81
N VAL A 131 0.53 -3.58 -10.16
CA VAL A 131 1.41 -2.42 -9.95
C VAL A 131 2.47 -2.68 -8.89
N ALA A 132 2.18 -3.52 -7.89
CA ALA A 132 3.22 -4.01 -6.98
C ALA A 132 4.41 -4.63 -7.73
N VAL A 133 4.15 -5.33 -8.84
CA VAL A 133 5.18 -5.96 -9.68
C VAL A 133 5.73 -5.00 -10.74
N SER A 134 4.88 -4.28 -11.47
CA SER A 134 5.32 -3.42 -12.58
C SER A 134 6.10 -2.18 -12.12
N GLY A 135 5.79 -1.67 -10.92
CA GLY A 135 6.47 -0.54 -10.31
C GLY A 135 7.82 -0.89 -9.66
N ALA A 136 7.98 -2.13 -9.21
CA ALA A 136 9.16 -2.55 -8.46
C ALA A 136 10.48 -2.31 -9.21
N PRO A 137 10.61 -2.62 -10.52
CA PRO A 137 11.84 -2.34 -11.27
C PRO A 137 12.25 -0.87 -11.24
N GLY A 138 11.31 0.03 -11.49
CA GLY A 138 11.57 1.46 -11.48
C GLY A 138 12.00 1.96 -10.10
N ALA A 139 11.39 1.44 -9.03
CA ALA A 139 11.77 1.75 -7.66
C ALA A 139 13.19 1.26 -7.32
N PHE A 140 13.56 0.04 -7.71
CA PHE A 140 14.90 -0.50 -7.47
C PHE A 140 15.97 0.24 -8.26
N ASP A 141 15.71 0.57 -9.53
CA ASP A 141 16.65 1.36 -10.35
C ASP A 141 16.83 2.78 -9.81
N TRP A 142 15.74 3.41 -9.34
CA TRP A 142 15.80 4.72 -8.69
C TRP A 142 16.64 4.67 -7.40
N LEU A 143 16.40 3.65 -6.56
CA LEU A 143 17.14 3.46 -5.31
C LEU A 143 18.61 3.18 -5.58
N LYS A 144 18.92 2.24 -6.49
CA LYS A 144 20.29 1.93 -6.91
C LYS A 144 21.02 3.18 -7.36
N SER A 145 20.38 4.02 -8.18
CA SER A 145 20.99 5.26 -8.64
C SER A 145 21.36 6.21 -7.49
N ARG A 146 20.62 6.22 -6.37
CA ARG A 146 20.96 7.05 -5.20
C ARG A 146 22.13 6.46 -4.43
N LEU A 147 22.17 5.13 -4.31
CA LEU A 147 23.29 4.41 -3.70
C LEU A 147 24.59 4.55 -4.51
N ASP A 148 24.49 4.67 -5.84
CA ASP A 148 25.60 4.95 -6.74
C ASP A 148 26.03 6.44 -6.72
N GLY A 149 25.43 7.26 -5.85
CA GLY A 149 25.83 8.66 -5.63
C GLY A 149 25.25 9.67 -6.61
N ALA A 150 24.36 9.27 -7.52
CA ALA A 150 23.70 10.25 -8.37
C ALA A 150 22.74 11.12 -7.51
N PRO A 151 22.57 12.42 -7.81
CA PRO A 151 21.65 13.29 -7.08
C PRO A 151 20.19 13.00 -7.46
N ALA A 152 19.24 13.16 -6.55
CA ALA A 152 17.81 13.17 -6.89
C ALA A 152 17.43 14.54 -7.47
N SER A 153 16.43 14.57 -8.35
CA SER A 153 15.86 15.84 -8.82
C SER A 153 15.21 16.59 -7.65
N PRO A 154 15.44 17.91 -7.51
CA PRO A 154 14.76 18.70 -6.50
C PRO A 154 13.27 18.85 -6.82
N GLY A 155 12.44 18.94 -5.77
CA GLY A 155 11.00 19.15 -5.90
C GLY A 155 10.22 17.90 -6.29
N CYS A 156 8.98 18.09 -6.71
CA CYS A 156 8.07 17.00 -7.02
C CYS A 156 7.92 16.78 -8.52
N ASP A 157 8.16 15.54 -8.95
CA ASP A 157 7.93 15.03 -10.28
C ASP A 157 6.84 13.95 -10.23
N ILE A 158 5.64 14.31 -10.66
CA ILE A 158 4.43 13.47 -10.57
C ILE A 158 3.93 13.19 -11.99
N GLN A 159 3.85 11.92 -12.36
CA GLN A 159 3.42 11.51 -13.70
C GLN A 159 2.43 10.36 -13.64
N THR A 160 1.40 10.41 -14.49
CA THR A 160 0.59 9.25 -14.83
C THR A 160 1.15 8.61 -16.09
N VAL A 161 1.42 7.31 -16.02
CA VAL A 161 2.11 6.55 -17.08
C VAL A 161 1.34 5.26 -17.37
N PRO A 162 1.33 4.75 -18.61
CA PRO A 162 0.63 3.51 -18.94
C PRO A 162 1.20 2.30 -18.18
N SER A 163 2.52 2.26 -18.03
CA SER A 163 3.20 1.40 -17.06
C SER A 163 4.67 1.82 -16.93
N THR A 164 5.24 1.73 -15.72
CA THR A 164 6.67 1.97 -15.50
C THR A 164 7.56 0.88 -16.10
N LEU A 165 7.00 -0.29 -16.44
CA LEU A 165 7.72 -1.34 -17.19
C LEU A 165 8.03 -0.90 -18.62
N ILE A 166 7.11 -0.15 -19.23
CA ILE A 166 7.21 0.27 -20.64
C ILE A 166 8.15 1.47 -20.77
N GLU A 167 8.20 2.34 -19.76
CA GLU A 167 9.05 3.53 -19.77
C GLU A 167 10.54 3.24 -19.56
N GLN A 168 10.96 2.00 -19.28
CA GLN A 168 12.34 1.74 -18.93
C GLN A 168 13.09 0.67 -19.72
N ARG A 169 14.35 1.02 -20.00
CA ARG A 169 15.49 0.14 -20.27
C ARG A 169 15.83 -0.81 -19.08
N SER A 170 14.92 -0.97 -18.10
CA SER A 170 15.06 -1.75 -16.85
C SER A 170 14.80 -3.24 -17.00
N LEU A 171 13.99 -3.65 -17.99
CA LEU A 171 13.69 -5.06 -18.23
C LEU A 171 14.97 -5.91 -18.40
N ALA A 172 16.01 -5.31 -19.00
CA ALA A 172 17.30 -5.98 -19.20
C ALA A 172 18.16 -6.15 -17.93
N ARG A 173 17.92 -5.37 -16.85
CA ARG A 173 18.75 -5.40 -15.62
C ARG A 173 18.07 -6.05 -14.43
N LEU A 174 16.75 -6.02 -14.39
CA LEU A 174 15.95 -6.45 -13.24
C LEU A 174 15.09 -7.68 -13.50
N GLY A 175 15.19 -8.30 -14.68
CA GLY A 175 14.48 -9.53 -15.06
C GLY A 175 14.48 -10.62 -13.98
N PRO A 176 15.63 -10.93 -13.32
CA PRO A 176 15.67 -11.91 -12.24
C PRO A 176 14.86 -11.50 -10.99
N MET A 177 14.85 -10.21 -10.63
CA MET A 177 14.09 -9.69 -9.48
C MET A 177 12.60 -9.66 -9.76
N VAL A 178 12.19 -9.24 -10.96
CA VAL A 178 10.78 -9.29 -11.39
C VAL A 178 10.27 -10.72 -11.39
N SER A 179 11.06 -11.65 -11.94
CA SER A 179 10.75 -13.07 -11.94
C SER A 179 10.58 -13.58 -10.52
N ALA A 180 11.53 -13.30 -9.62
CA ALA A 180 11.45 -13.73 -8.23
C ALA A 180 10.25 -13.13 -7.47
N ALA A 181 9.95 -11.84 -7.69
CA ALA A 181 8.80 -11.17 -7.09
C ALA A 181 7.48 -11.78 -7.60
N LEU A 182 7.37 -12.04 -8.90
CA LEU A 182 6.20 -12.66 -9.51
C LEU A 182 6.03 -14.12 -9.05
N THR A 183 7.11 -14.91 -9.01
CA THR A 183 7.13 -16.28 -8.49
C THR A 183 6.66 -16.32 -7.04
N THR A 184 7.14 -15.40 -6.21
CA THR A 184 6.72 -15.29 -4.80
C THR A 184 5.25 -14.89 -4.68
N LEU A 185 4.80 -13.89 -5.46
CA LEU A 185 3.42 -13.43 -5.47
C LEU A 185 2.44 -14.54 -5.91
N LEU A 186 2.86 -15.36 -6.86
CA LEU A 186 2.09 -16.50 -7.38
C LEU A 186 2.24 -17.77 -6.54
N GLY A 187 3.02 -17.75 -5.45
CA GLY A 187 3.26 -18.92 -4.60
C GLY A 187 4.00 -20.06 -5.31
N LEU A 188 4.73 -19.76 -6.39
CA LEU A 188 5.55 -20.72 -7.10
C LEU A 188 6.90 -20.92 -6.39
N PRO A 189 7.51 -22.11 -6.46
CA PRO A 189 8.83 -22.33 -5.87
C PRO A 189 9.89 -21.47 -6.58
N PRO A 190 10.88 -20.92 -5.85
CA PRO A 190 12.00 -20.23 -6.47
C PRO A 190 12.80 -21.20 -7.34
N GLN A 191 13.28 -20.71 -8.48
CA GLN A 191 14.13 -21.47 -9.41
C GLN A 191 15.60 -21.19 -9.14
#